data_AF-A0A7S4L4D1-F1
#
_entry.id   AF-A0A7S4L4D1-F1
#
_cell.length_a   1.000
_cell.length_b   1.000
_cell.length_c   1.000
_cell.angle_alpha   90.00
_cell.angle_beta   90.00
_cell.angle_gamma   90.00
#
_symmetry.space_group_name_H-M   'P 1'
#
loop_
_entity.id
_entity.type
_entity.pdbx_description
1 polymer ?
#
loop_
_entity_poly.entity_id
_entity_poly.type
_entity_poly.pdbx_seq_one_letter_code
_entity_poly.pdbx_strand_id
1 'polypeptide(L)'
;EYDALYFGGALLKNGGVSVRWSTGRMTLCAGLCRYRGPSGGCEVTLSTPLLQFRSNKEIKETLLHEMIHAFLFITNNNDRHDDHGENFQYWMNKINFSRVVDPDRPVEGYNITIYHTFHDEVEHYRQHHWECNRCGKVVKRSMNRPPSEKDCVKYRKDKPWKQEATKEQNPCGLKKCTHHDHDRLCGGKWVKIHKPEETGKKRKRRKEE
;
A
#
# COMPACT_ATOMS: atom_id res chain seq x y z
N GLU A 1 -21.94 8.35 2.03
CA GLU A 1 -22.57 8.30 3.36
C GLU A 1 -21.58 8.55 4.49
N TYR A 2 -20.54 7.73 4.66
CA TYR A 2 -19.51 7.95 5.69
C TYR A 2 -18.87 9.34 5.70
N ASP A 3 -18.68 9.98 4.53
CA ASP A 3 -18.19 11.36 4.46
C ASP A 3 -19.09 12.32 5.25
N ALA A 4 -20.41 12.22 5.09
CA ALA A 4 -21.36 13.04 5.82
C ALA A 4 -21.38 12.67 7.32
N LEU A 5 -21.40 11.37 7.64
CA LEU A 5 -21.53 10.88 9.02
C LEU A 5 -20.32 11.19 9.90
N TYR A 6 -19.12 11.00 9.36
CA TYR A 6 -17.88 11.02 10.14
C TYR A 6 -16.99 12.22 9.82
N PHE A 7 -17.09 12.79 8.62
CA PHE A 7 -16.17 13.82 8.13
C PHE A 7 -16.86 15.13 7.74
N GLY A 8 -18.16 15.29 8.04
CA GLY A 8 -18.91 16.53 7.79
C GLY A 8 -19.06 16.90 6.31
N GLY A 9 -18.85 15.95 5.40
CA GLY A 9 -18.86 16.18 3.95
C GLY A 9 -17.56 16.79 3.41
N ALA A 10 -16.51 16.88 4.22
CA ALA A 10 -15.26 17.53 3.83
C ALA A 10 -14.53 16.78 2.71
N LEU A 11 -14.64 15.45 2.64
CA LEU A 11 -13.92 14.67 1.64
C LEU A 11 -14.42 14.98 0.23
N LEU A 12 -15.73 15.06 0.03
CA LEU A 12 -16.30 15.43 -1.26
C LEU A 12 -16.17 16.93 -1.54
N LYS A 13 -16.49 17.80 -0.57
CA LYS A 13 -16.54 19.26 -0.78
C LYS A 13 -15.17 19.89 -0.96
N ASN A 14 -14.17 19.45 -0.19
CA ASN A 14 -12.87 20.13 -0.11
C ASN A 14 -11.77 19.38 -0.88
N GLY A 15 -11.93 18.07 -1.11
CA GLY A 15 -10.84 17.25 -1.64
C GLY A 15 -11.20 16.31 -2.78
N GLY A 16 -12.42 16.40 -3.35
CA GLY A 16 -12.80 15.61 -4.53
C GLY A 16 -12.48 14.11 -4.38
N VAL A 17 -12.64 13.56 -3.17
CA VAL A 17 -12.19 12.21 -2.87
C VAL A 17 -12.99 11.19 -3.67
N SER A 18 -12.28 10.30 -4.36
CA SER A 18 -12.86 9.18 -5.10
C SER A 18 -12.51 7.86 -4.43
N VAL A 19 -13.43 6.90 -4.51
CA VAL A 19 -13.24 5.54 -4.01
C VAL A 19 -13.37 4.57 -5.18
N ARG A 20 -12.43 3.63 -5.33
CA ARG A 20 -12.48 2.60 -6.38
C ARG A 20 -11.96 1.25 -5.93
N TRP A 21 -12.33 0.21 -6.66
CA TRP A 21 -11.77 -1.14 -6.50
C TRP A 21 -10.57 -1.37 -7.42
N SER A 22 -9.50 -1.94 -6.88
CA SER A 22 -8.42 -2.58 -7.63
C SER A 22 -8.74 -4.06 -7.81
N THR A 23 -9.18 -4.42 -9.00
CA THR A 23 -9.74 -5.75 -9.30
C THR A 23 -8.70 -6.86 -9.48
N GLY A 24 -7.40 -6.57 -9.43
CA GLY A 24 -6.41 -7.65 -9.62
C GLY A 24 -4.93 -7.32 -9.49
N ARG A 25 -4.54 -6.12 -9.07
CA ARG A 25 -3.11 -5.76 -8.95
C ARG A 25 -2.66 -5.33 -7.56
N MET A 26 -3.60 -4.96 -6.68
CA MET A 26 -3.27 -4.52 -5.33
C MET A 26 -3.30 -5.71 -4.38
N THR A 27 -2.16 -6.34 -4.14
CA THR A 27 -2.05 -7.56 -3.31
C THR A 27 -1.06 -7.40 -2.16
N LEU A 28 -0.62 -6.17 -1.87
CA LEU A 28 0.32 -5.86 -0.79
C LEU A 28 -0.35 -5.16 0.40
N CYS A 29 -1.50 -4.52 0.15
CA CYS A 29 -2.31 -3.82 1.13
C CYS A 29 -3.78 -3.92 0.70
N ALA A 30 -4.70 -3.87 1.66
CA ALA A 30 -6.14 -3.96 1.39
C ALA A 30 -6.75 -2.61 1.01
N GLY A 31 -6.17 -1.51 1.49
CA GLY A 31 -6.51 -0.13 1.17
C GLY A 31 -5.26 0.65 0.75
N LEU A 32 -5.47 1.71 -0.03
CA LEU A 32 -4.45 2.71 -0.30
C LEU A 32 -5.13 4.06 -0.62
N CYS A 33 -4.82 5.07 0.18
CA CYS A 33 -5.10 6.46 -0.13
C CYS A 33 -3.92 7.10 -0.87
N ARG A 34 -4.19 7.72 -2.02
CA ARG A 34 -3.21 8.50 -2.79
C ARG A 34 -3.66 9.95 -2.91
N TYR A 35 -2.86 10.88 -2.41
CA TYR A 35 -3.02 12.29 -2.71
C TYR A 35 -2.56 12.59 -4.15
N ARG A 36 -3.40 13.25 -4.94
CA ARG A 36 -3.15 13.64 -6.33
C ARG A 36 -2.74 15.10 -6.48
N GLY A 37 -2.48 15.78 -5.36
CA GLY A 37 -2.13 17.19 -5.31
C GLY A 37 -3.35 18.13 -5.22
N PRO A 38 -3.11 19.44 -5.12
CA PRO A 38 -4.13 20.43 -4.76
C PRO A 38 -5.35 20.47 -5.69
N SER A 39 -5.16 20.17 -6.98
CA SER A 39 -6.23 20.15 -7.99
C SER A 39 -6.81 18.76 -8.27
N GLY A 40 -6.16 17.71 -7.78
CA GLY A 40 -6.50 16.31 -8.10
C GLY A 40 -7.18 15.55 -6.96
N GLY A 41 -7.20 16.09 -5.74
CA GLY A 41 -7.86 15.50 -4.59
C GLY A 41 -7.17 14.24 -4.04
N CYS A 42 -7.93 13.36 -3.38
CA CYS A 42 -7.45 12.02 -3.00
C CYS A 42 -8.18 10.90 -3.75
N GLU A 43 -7.47 9.79 -3.98
CA GLU A 43 -8.07 8.55 -4.45
C GLU A 43 -7.84 7.45 -3.42
N VAL A 44 -8.92 6.92 -2.87
CA VAL A 44 -8.94 5.70 -2.07
C VAL A 44 -9.16 4.51 -2.99
N THR A 45 -8.24 3.55 -2.96
CA THR A 45 -8.35 2.29 -3.68
C THR A 45 -8.47 1.14 -2.69
N LEU A 46 -9.44 0.23 -2.91
CA LEU A 46 -9.63 -0.99 -2.12
C LEU A 46 -9.23 -2.23 -2.92
N SER A 47 -8.68 -3.24 -2.26
CA SER A 47 -8.18 -4.46 -2.90
C SER A 47 -9.28 -5.48 -3.01
N THR A 48 -9.78 -5.74 -4.22
CA THR A 48 -10.62 -6.92 -4.43
C THR A 48 -9.86 -8.21 -4.10
N PRO A 49 -8.59 -8.40 -4.53
CA PRO A 49 -7.83 -9.61 -4.19
C PRO A 49 -7.79 -9.97 -2.70
N LEU A 50 -7.58 -8.99 -1.82
CA LEU A 50 -7.46 -9.24 -0.39
C LEU A 50 -8.80 -9.20 0.34
N LEU A 51 -9.72 -8.31 -0.07
CA LEU A 51 -10.97 -8.09 0.66
C LEU A 51 -12.13 -9.02 0.25
N GLN A 52 -12.06 -9.68 -0.91
CA GLN A 52 -13.13 -10.59 -1.37
C GLN A 52 -13.38 -11.79 -0.44
N PHE A 53 -12.43 -12.11 0.44
CA PHE A 53 -12.53 -13.21 1.41
C PHE A 53 -12.80 -12.71 2.83
N ARG A 54 -13.05 -11.41 3.02
CA ARG A 54 -13.22 -10.78 4.33
C ARG A 54 -14.68 -10.46 4.60
N SER A 55 -14.97 -10.19 5.87
CA SER A 55 -16.31 -9.77 6.28
C SER A 55 -16.63 -8.36 5.77
N ASN A 56 -17.93 -8.04 5.66
CA ASN A 56 -18.38 -6.68 5.34
C ASN A 56 -17.86 -5.65 6.36
N LYS A 57 -17.72 -6.03 7.62
CA LYS A 57 -17.12 -5.19 8.67
C LYS A 57 -15.71 -4.77 8.32
N GLU A 58 -14.86 -5.71 7.93
CA GLU A 58 -13.46 -5.42 7.62
C GLU A 58 -13.30 -4.61 6.34
N ILE A 59 -14.19 -4.80 5.36
CA ILE A 59 -14.25 -3.93 4.17
C ILE A 59 -14.55 -2.49 4.60
N LYS A 60 -15.54 -2.31 5.47
CA LYS A 60 -15.94 -0.99 5.99
C LYS A 60 -14.84 -0.35 6.82
N GLU A 61 -14.19 -1.11 7.71
CA GLU A 61 -13.06 -0.65 8.52
C GLU A 61 -11.84 -0.27 7.66
N THR A 62 -11.54 -1.06 6.63
CA THR A 62 -10.48 -0.74 5.66
C THR A 62 -10.80 0.56 4.91
N LEU A 63 -12.05 0.73 4.46
CA LEU A 63 -12.47 1.96 3.80
C LEU A 63 -12.35 3.17 4.74
N LEU A 64 -12.84 3.07 5.97
CA LEU A 64 -12.78 4.15 6.95
C LEU A 64 -11.34 4.51 7.33
N HIS A 65 -10.44 3.52 7.43
CA HIS A 65 -9.00 3.75 7.60
C HIS A 65 -8.44 4.66 6.50
N GLU A 66 -8.67 4.30 5.24
CA GLU A 66 -8.20 5.09 4.10
C GLU A 66 -8.89 6.46 3.98
N MET A 67 -10.15 6.57 4.42
CA MET A 67 -10.86 7.86 4.48
C MET A 67 -10.29 8.79 5.55
N ILE A 68 -9.78 8.27 6.68
CA ILE A 68 -9.05 9.07 7.67
C ILE A 68 -7.77 9.63 7.04
N HIS A 69 -7.00 8.82 6.30
CA HIS A 69 -5.84 9.32 5.55
C HIS A 69 -6.23 10.42 4.59
N ALA A 70 -7.26 10.20 3.76
CA ALA A 70 -7.76 11.20 2.83
C ALA A 70 -8.15 12.51 3.54
N PHE A 71 -8.85 12.42 4.67
CA PHE A 71 -9.25 13.58 5.46
C PHE A 71 -8.02 14.38 5.92
N LEU A 72 -7.04 13.71 6.52
CA LEU A 72 -5.83 14.35 7.01
C LEU A 72 -4.96 14.96 5.91
N PHE A 73 -4.92 14.33 4.72
CA PHE A 73 -4.23 14.90 3.55
C PHE A 73 -4.86 16.25 3.15
N ILE A 74 -6.19 16.32 3.16
CA ILE A 74 -6.93 17.52 2.76
C ILE A 74 -6.85 18.61 3.83
N THR A 75 -7.00 18.28 5.12
CA THR A 75 -7.14 19.28 6.17
C THR A 75 -5.82 19.73 6.77
N ASN A 76 -4.81 18.84 6.80
CA ASN A 76 -3.57 19.08 7.55
C ASN A 76 -2.34 19.16 6.63
N ASN A 77 -2.51 19.04 5.31
CA ASN A 77 -1.43 18.99 4.32
C ASN A 77 -0.32 17.97 4.70
N ASN A 78 -0.71 16.88 5.40
CA ASN A 78 0.22 15.83 5.80
C ASN A 78 0.39 14.88 4.62
N ASP A 79 1.45 15.02 3.82
CA ASP A 79 1.70 14.15 2.66
C ASP A 79 2.34 12.79 3.02
N ARG A 80 2.50 12.48 4.32
CA ARG A 80 3.08 11.22 4.77
C ARG A 80 2.02 10.11 4.82
N HIS A 81 2.06 9.24 3.82
CA HIS A 81 1.07 8.19 3.61
C HIS A 81 0.98 7.10 4.68
N ASP A 82 2.08 6.83 5.39
CA ASP A 82 2.14 5.78 6.44
C ASP A 82 2.14 6.38 7.86
N ASP A 83 1.76 7.65 8.00
CA ASP A 83 1.79 8.34 9.29
C ASP A 83 0.48 8.13 10.06
N HIS A 84 0.55 7.24 11.06
CA HIS A 84 -0.55 6.99 12.01
C HIS A 84 -0.32 7.70 13.35
N GLY A 85 0.17 8.95 13.29
CA GLY A 85 0.38 9.80 14.46
C GLY A 85 -0.91 10.18 15.21
N GLU A 86 -0.79 11.10 16.17
CA GLU A 86 -1.87 11.46 17.10
C GLU A 86 -3.18 11.86 16.40
N ASN A 87 -3.11 12.59 15.28
CA ASN A 87 -4.27 12.99 14.50
C ASN A 87 -5.02 11.80 13.89
N PHE A 88 -4.29 10.81 13.35
CA PHE A 88 -4.90 9.60 12.82
C PHE A 88 -5.59 8.82 13.94
N GLN A 89 -4.89 8.61 15.05
CA GLN A 89 -5.42 7.87 16.19
C GLN A 89 -6.65 8.56 16.80
N TYR A 90 -6.67 9.89 16.86
CA TYR A 90 -7.82 10.66 17.29
C TYR A 90 -9.06 10.36 16.43
N TRP A 91 -8.94 10.48 15.10
CA TRP A 91 -10.06 10.23 14.19
C TRP A 91 -10.49 8.76 14.17
N MET A 92 -9.54 7.83 14.22
CA MET A 92 -9.78 6.40 14.36
C MET A 92 -10.63 6.10 15.60
N ASN A 93 -10.19 6.59 16.77
CA ASN A 93 -10.92 6.40 18.03
C ASN A 93 -12.28 7.10 18.00
N LYS A 94 -12.37 8.32 17.44
CA LYS A 94 -13.63 9.05 17.29
C LYS A 94 -14.65 8.25 16.48
N ILE A 95 -14.24 7.58 15.40
CA ILE A 95 -15.13 6.74 14.59
C ILE A 95 -15.47 5.45 15.33
N ASN A 96 -14.50 4.76 15.94
CA ASN A 96 -14.70 3.52 16.69
C ASN A 96 -15.69 3.70 17.86
N PHE A 97 -15.63 4.84 18.57
CA PHE A 97 -16.53 5.16 19.70
C PHE A 97 -17.72 6.04 19.32
N SER A 98 -17.92 6.34 18.03
CA SER A 98 -19.02 7.20 17.58
C SER A 98 -20.39 6.60 17.93
N ARG A 99 -21.31 7.46 18.35
CA ARG A 99 -22.73 7.15 18.60
C ARG A 99 -23.66 7.72 17.53
N VAL A 100 -23.10 8.27 16.45
CA VAL A 100 -23.89 8.75 15.30
C VAL A 100 -24.69 7.57 14.75
N VAL A 101 -25.94 7.84 14.37
CA VAL A 101 -26.79 6.84 13.71
C VAL A 101 -26.20 6.52 12.34
N ASP A 102 -25.57 5.35 12.25
CA ASP A 102 -24.99 4.78 11.05
C ASP A 102 -25.70 3.43 10.83
N PRO A 103 -26.66 3.34 9.87
CA PRO A 103 -27.39 2.11 9.58
C PRO A 103 -26.49 0.95 9.16
N ASP A 104 -25.29 1.26 8.70
CA ASP A 104 -24.30 0.30 8.22
C ASP A 104 -23.30 -0.13 9.31
N ARG A 105 -23.37 0.45 10.51
CA ARG A 105 -22.47 0.11 11.62
C ARG A 105 -22.74 -1.33 12.08
N PRO A 106 -21.71 -2.18 12.20
CA PRO A 106 -21.83 -3.50 12.83
C PRO A 106 -22.39 -3.38 14.24
N VAL A 107 -23.12 -4.40 14.71
CA VAL A 107 -23.77 -4.41 16.03
C VAL A 107 -22.76 -4.23 17.16
N GLU A 108 -21.59 -4.82 17.01
CA GLU A 108 -20.45 -4.71 17.92
C GLU A 108 -19.61 -3.43 17.71
N GLY A 109 -19.98 -2.60 16.74
CA GLY A 109 -19.25 -1.40 16.33
C GLY A 109 -18.06 -1.69 15.41
N TYR A 110 -17.41 -0.61 14.99
CA TYR A 110 -16.14 -0.66 14.27
C TYR A 110 -14.96 -0.82 15.23
N ASN A 111 -13.92 -1.49 14.74
CA ASN A 111 -12.61 -1.60 15.37
C ASN A 111 -11.51 -1.29 14.35
N ILE A 112 -11.50 -0.05 13.85
CA ILE A 112 -10.45 0.44 12.96
C ILE A 112 -9.13 0.45 13.72
N THR A 113 -8.09 -0.12 13.13
CA THR A 113 -6.73 -0.21 13.69
C THR A 113 -5.71 0.54 12.83
N ILE A 114 -4.54 0.82 13.42
CA ILE A 114 -3.37 1.37 12.72
C ILE A 114 -2.81 0.35 11.71
N TYR A 115 -2.72 -0.91 12.13
CA TYR A 115 -2.19 -1.97 11.29
C TYR A 115 -3.32 -2.86 10.78
N HIS A 116 -3.32 -3.05 9.47
CA HIS A 116 -4.17 -4.03 8.82
C HIS A 116 -3.59 -5.44 8.94
N THR A 117 -4.39 -6.41 9.37
CA THR A 117 -3.99 -7.82 9.49
C THR A 117 -4.42 -8.61 8.24
N PHE A 118 -3.71 -8.43 7.12
CA PHE A 118 -3.92 -9.22 5.87
C PHE A 118 -2.70 -10.08 5.53
N HIS A 119 -1.97 -10.55 6.55
CA HIS A 119 -0.69 -11.20 6.37
C HIS A 119 -0.80 -12.49 5.55
N ASP A 120 -1.84 -13.28 5.80
CA ASP A 120 -2.07 -14.56 5.11
C ASP A 120 -2.51 -14.33 3.66
N GLU A 121 -3.41 -13.38 3.40
CA GLU A 121 -3.85 -13.04 2.05
C GLU A 121 -2.69 -12.46 1.24
N VAL A 122 -1.88 -11.58 1.83
CA VAL A 122 -0.68 -11.03 1.18
C VAL A 122 0.33 -12.14 0.88
N GLU A 123 0.54 -13.07 1.82
CA GLU A 123 1.45 -14.20 1.63
C GLU A 123 0.94 -15.17 0.55
N HIS A 124 -0.37 -15.42 0.49
CA HIS A 124 -1.00 -16.19 -0.58
C HIS A 124 -0.68 -15.61 -1.96
N TYR A 125 -0.63 -14.29 -2.12
CA TYR A 125 -0.26 -13.69 -3.41
C TYR A 125 1.25 -13.69 -3.69
N ARG A 126 2.13 -13.90 -2.70
CA ARG A 126 3.60 -13.85 -2.86
C ARG A 126 4.17 -15.15 -3.43
N GLN A 127 3.78 -15.47 -4.65
CA GLN A 127 4.11 -16.72 -5.33
C GLN A 127 5.48 -16.74 -6.03
N HIS A 128 6.20 -15.62 -6.09
CA HIS A 128 7.54 -15.55 -6.70
C HIS A 128 8.60 -15.40 -5.63
N HIS A 129 9.44 -16.42 -5.45
CA HIS A 129 10.51 -16.39 -4.44
C HIS A 129 11.88 -16.33 -5.10
N TRP A 130 12.73 -15.47 -4.54
CA TRP A 130 14.10 -15.26 -4.97
C TRP A 130 15.03 -15.44 -3.79
N GLU A 131 16.12 -16.17 -3.98
CA GLU A 131 17.14 -16.39 -2.96
C GLU A 131 18.46 -15.76 -3.41
N CYS A 132 19.16 -15.10 -2.49
CA CYS A 132 20.51 -14.64 -2.75
C CYS A 132 21.49 -15.81 -2.66
N ASN A 133 22.21 -16.07 -3.75
CA ASN A 133 23.15 -17.19 -3.85
C ASN A 133 24.41 -17.10 -2.95
N ARG A 134 24.60 -16.03 -2.18
CA ARG A 134 25.71 -15.87 -1.24
C ARG A 134 25.28 -15.86 0.22
N CYS A 135 24.19 -15.16 0.54
CA CYS A 135 23.75 -14.99 1.93
C CYS A 135 22.48 -15.78 2.29
N GLY A 136 21.88 -16.51 1.35
CA GLY A 136 20.67 -17.32 1.58
C GLY A 136 19.40 -16.50 1.86
N LYS A 137 19.47 -15.16 1.78
CA LYS A 137 18.29 -14.30 2.01
C LYS A 137 17.22 -14.61 0.98
N VAL A 138 15.98 -14.80 1.44
CA VAL A 138 14.81 -15.03 0.57
C VAL A 138 13.94 -13.77 0.50
N VAL A 139 13.50 -13.42 -0.71
CA VAL A 139 12.54 -12.35 -0.99
C VAL A 139 11.36 -12.94 -1.75
N LYS A 140 10.16 -12.80 -1.17
CA LYS A 140 8.90 -13.26 -1.77
C LYS A 140 8.10 -12.09 -2.34
N ARG A 141 7.53 -12.25 -3.53
CA ARG A 141 6.83 -11.20 -4.28
C ARG A 141 5.60 -11.74 -4.99
N SER A 142 4.59 -10.88 -5.15
CA SER A 142 3.43 -11.18 -5.99
C SER A 142 3.68 -10.96 -7.47
N MET A 143 4.71 -10.20 -7.82
CA MET A 143 5.11 -9.98 -9.21
C MET A 143 6.38 -10.77 -9.55
N ASN A 144 6.46 -11.30 -10.77
CA ASN A 144 7.64 -11.96 -11.31
C ASN A 144 8.74 -10.92 -11.64
N ARG A 145 9.31 -10.32 -10.60
CA ARG A 145 10.38 -9.32 -10.68
C ARG A 145 11.46 -9.64 -9.64
N PRO A 146 12.68 -10.02 -10.04
CA PRO A 146 13.76 -10.21 -9.08
C PRO A 146 14.05 -8.89 -8.34
N PRO A 147 14.61 -8.96 -7.12
CA PRO A 147 15.13 -7.76 -6.47
C PRO A 147 16.12 -7.02 -7.38
N SER A 148 16.01 -5.70 -7.42
CA SER A 148 16.79 -4.85 -8.31
C SER A 148 16.86 -3.41 -7.80
N GLU A 149 17.61 -2.57 -8.48
CA GLU A 149 17.76 -1.13 -8.20
C GLU A 149 16.45 -0.37 -8.02
N LYS A 150 15.38 -0.86 -8.66
CA LYS A 150 14.01 -0.34 -8.53
C LYS A 150 13.42 -0.49 -7.13
N ASP A 151 14.07 -1.25 -6.25
CA ASP A 151 13.69 -1.41 -4.84
C ASP A 151 14.29 -0.32 -3.94
N CYS A 152 15.19 0.51 -4.47
CA CYS A 152 15.62 1.71 -3.77
C CYS A 152 14.46 2.71 -3.72
N VAL A 153 14.13 3.22 -2.52
CA VAL A 153 13.08 4.25 -2.32
C VAL A 153 13.33 5.52 -3.14
N LYS A 154 14.60 5.86 -3.39
CA LYS A 154 14.99 7.01 -4.21
C LYS A 154 15.20 6.69 -5.70
N TYR A 155 14.80 5.50 -6.16
CA TYR A 155 14.97 5.12 -7.56
C TYR A 155 14.27 6.11 -8.51
N ARG A 156 15.02 6.62 -9.49
CA ARG A 156 14.58 7.61 -10.48
C ARG A 156 14.99 7.12 -11.87
N LYS A 157 14.01 6.88 -12.74
CA LYS A 157 14.28 6.38 -14.11
C LYS A 157 14.98 7.45 -14.98
N ASP A 158 14.70 8.72 -14.70
CA ASP A 158 15.21 9.93 -15.36
C ASP A 158 16.63 10.32 -14.92
N LYS A 159 17.11 9.79 -13.79
CA LYS A 159 18.46 10.01 -13.26
C LYS A 159 19.10 8.67 -12.88
N PRO A 160 19.63 7.91 -13.85
CA PRO A 160 20.39 6.70 -13.55
C PRO A 160 21.53 7.06 -12.60
N TRP A 161 21.73 6.26 -11.55
CA TRP A 161 22.70 6.54 -10.49
C TRP A 161 24.12 6.67 -11.08
N LYS A 162 24.73 7.84 -10.89
CA LYS A 162 26.08 8.18 -11.38
C LYS A 162 26.95 8.85 -10.30
N GLN A 163 26.69 8.56 -9.02
CA GLN A 163 27.51 9.09 -7.91
C GLN A 163 28.35 7.97 -7.32
N GLU A 164 29.62 8.26 -7.07
CA GLU A 164 30.53 7.38 -6.34
C GLU A 164 30.09 7.34 -4.88
N ALA A 165 29.61 6.18 -4.45
CA ALA A 165 29.25 5.94 -3.05
C ALA A 165 30.52 5.79 -2.21
N THR A 166 30.66 6.55 -1.13
CA THR A 166 31.69 6.25 -0.13
C THR A 166 31.29 5.00 0.66
N LYS A 167 32.23 4.38 1.39
CA LYS A 167 31.93 3.18 2.19
C LYS A 167 30.81 3.42 3.21
N GLU A 168 30.64 4.66 3.66
CA GLU A 168 29.71 5.09 4.69
C GLU A 168 28.34 5.51 4.14
N GLN A 169 28.22 5.78 2.83
CA GLN A 169 27.00 6.31 2.23
C GLN A 169 26.53 5.40 1.09
N ASN A 170 25.24 5.07 1.06
CA ASN A 170 24.70 4.37 -0.10
C ASN A 170 24.77 5.30 -1.32
N PRO A 171 24.92 4.74 -2.55
CA PRO A 171 24.84 5.53 -3.80
C PRO A 171 23.57 6.38 -3.84
N CYS A 172 22.50 5.89 -3.21
CA CYS A 172 21.25 6.61 -3.12
C CYS A 172 21.19 7.83 -2.18
N GLY A 173 22.25 8.09 -1.42
CA GLY A 173 22.28 9.11 -0.36
C GLY A 173 21.37 8.81 0.83
N LEU A 174 20.83 7.60 0.96
CA LEU A 174 20.15 7.14 2.19
C LEU A 174 21.17 6.47 3.11
N LYS A 175 21.11 6.78 4.41
CA LYS A 175 21.93 6.11 5.43
C LYS A 175 21.67 4.60 5.47
N LYS A 176 20.42 4.17 5.24
CA LYS A 176 20.00 2.78 5.13
C LYS A 176 19.18 2.59 3.86
N CYS A 177 19.56 1.65 3.01
CA CYS A 177 18.84 1.30 1.81
C CYS A 177 18.99 -0.20 1.58
N THR A 178 17.92 -0.96 1.79
CA THR A 178 17.97 -2.43 1.75
C THR A 178 18.59 -3.01 0.48
N HIS A 179 18.34 -2.37 -0.68
CA HIS A 179 18.92 -2.78 -1.95
C HIS A 179 20.43 -2.50 -2.00
N HIS A 180 20.85 -1.24 -1.81
CA HIS A 180 22.26 -0.87 -1.88
C HIS A 180 23.10 -1.48 -0.74
N ASP A 181 22.52 -1.64 0.46
CA ASP A 181 23.17 -2.31 1.58
C ASP A 181 23.40 -3.79 1.24
N HIS A 182 22.45 -4.47 0.59
CA HIS A 182 22.66 -5.84 0.10
C HIS A 182 23.75 -5.90 -0.96
N ASP A 183 23.71 -4.99 -1.94
CA ASP A 183 24.69 -4.98 -3.04
C ASP A 183 26.10 -4.67 -2.54
N ARG A 184 26.25 -3.77 -1.57
CA ARG A 184 27.54 -3.41 -0.96
C ARG A 184 28.06 -4.46 0.02
N LEU A 185 27.21 -4.99 0.90
CA LEU A 185 27.64 -5.90 1.98
C LEU A 185 27.69 -7.36 1.56
N CYS A 186 26.86 -7.76 0.59
CA CYS A 186 26.79 -9.13 0.10
C CYS A 186 27.24 -9.26 -1.36
N GLY A 187 26.69 -8.42 -2.26
CA GLY A 187 26.95 -8.48 -3.71
C GLY A 187 26.46 -9.76 -4.39
N GLY A 188 25.67 -10.58 -3.70
CA GLY A 188 25.12 -11.82 -4.25
C GLY A 188 24.07 -11.58 -5.33
N LYS A 189 23.83 -12.60 -6.16
CA LYS A 189 22.82 -12.55 -7.22
C LYS A 189 21.55 -13.24 -6.75
N TRP A 190 20.41 -12.68 -7.14
CA TRP A 190 19.10 -13.24 -6.84
C TRP A 190 18.73 -14.33 -7.84
N VAL A 191 18.57 -15.56 -7.34
CA VAL A 191 18.21 -16.76 -8.10
C VAL A 191 16.74 -17.10 -7.83
N LYS A 192 15.99 -17.47 -8.87
CA LYS A 192 14.57 -17.85 -8.69
C LYS A 192 14.50 -19.23 -8.08
N ILE A 193 13.82 -19.36 -6.95
CA ILE A 193 13.63 -20.65 -6.27
C ILE A 193 12.19 -21.13 -6.29
N HIS A 194 11.22 -20.24 -6.54
CA HIS A 194 9.81 -20.60 -6.66
C HIS A 194 9.07 -19.77 -7.73
N LYS A 195 8.16 -20.42 -8.45
CA LYS A 195 7.19 -19.80 -9.36
C LYS A 195 5.79 -20.39 -9.10
N PRO A 196 4.70 -19.61 -9.28
CA PRO A 196 3.37 -20.17 -9.25
C PRO A 196 3.22 -21.23 -10.35
N GLU A 197 2.37 -22.21 -10.10
CA GLU A 197 1.93 -23.16 -11.12
C GLU A 197 1.26 -22.40 -12.28
N GLU A 198 1.51 -22.81 -13.53
CA GLU A 198 0.90 -22.18 -14.69
C GLU A 198 -0.59 -22.53 -14.77
N THR A 199 -1.45 -21.74 -14.12
CA THR A 199 -2.89 -21.81 -14.38
C THR A 199 -3.17 -21.13 -15.72
N GLY A 200 -3.42 -21.94 -16.76
CA GLY A 200 -3.58 -21.50 -18.14
C GLY A 200 -4.76 -20.54 -18.35
N LYS A 201 -4.55 -19.22 -18.23
CA LYS A 201 -5.36 -18.19 -18.89
C LYS A 201 -4.46 -17.07 -19.41
N LYS A 202 -3.92 -17.28 -20.62
CA LYS A 202 -3.34 -16.20 -21.44
C LYS A 202 -4.43 -15.16 -21.69
N ARG A 203 -4.41 -14.03 -20.99
CA ARG A 203 -5.16 -12.83 -21.40
C ARG A 203 -4.62 -12.39 -22.76
N LYS A 204 -5.33 -12.73 -23.85
CA LYS A 204 -5.09 -12.14 -25.17
C LYS A 204 -5.20 -10.62 -25.02
N ARG A 205 -4.09 -9.90 -25.23
CA ARG A 205 -4.14 -8.46 -25.51
C ARG A 205 -4.98 -8.30 -26.78
N ARG A 206 -6.17 -7.69 -26.67
CA ARG A 206 -6.83 -7.07 -27.83
C ARG A 206 -5.86 -5.98 -28.32
N LYS A 207 -5.32 -6.17 -29.53
CA LYS A 207 -4.83 -5.03 -30.32
C LYS A 207 -6.09 -4.29 -30.75
N GLU A 208 -6.19 -3.03 -30.37
CA GLU A 208 -7.08 -2.09 -31.04
C GLU A 208 -6.39 -1.72 -32.36
N GLU A 209 -7.10 -1.93 -33.47
CA GLU A 209 -6.84 -1.30 -34.77
C GLU A 209 -7.47 0.08 -34.81
#